data_AF-A0A926AY42-F1
#
_entry.id   AF-A0A926AY42-F1
#
_cell.length_a   1.000
_cell.length_b   1.000
_cell.length_c   1.000
_cell.angle_alpha   90.00
_cell.angle_beta   90.00
_cell.angle_gamma   90.00
#
_symmetry.space_group_name_H-M   'P 1'
#
loop_
_entity.id
_entity.type
_entity.pdbx_description
1 polymer ?
#
loop_
_entity_poly.entity_id
_entity_poly.type
_entity_poly.pdbx_seq_one_letter_code
_entity_poly.pdbx_strand_id
1 'polypeptide(L)'
;GSGGAPDGSGALRVIMMCELPSNAILADQFLDYFDGFSIGSNDLTQLTLGLDRDSGLVAEGFDERDPAVKALLSTAIAACLARGKYIGICGQGPSDHADFAEWLMEQGIESMSLNPDTVVETWQRLAGSVKLAAPVAKVIERSNANG
;
A
#
# COMPACT_ATOMS: atom_id res chain seq x y z
N GLY A 1 16.28 -9.43 0.36
CA GLY A 1 17.23 -10.07 1.30
C GLY A 1 17.03 -11.58 1.37
N SER A 2 18.10 -12.37 1.24
CA SER A 2 18.09 -13.81 1.52
C SER A 2 18.26 -14.06 3.02
N GLY A 3 17.27 -13.63 3.81
CA GLY A 3 17.43 -13.52 5.26
C GLY A 3 16.93 -14.69 6.09
N GLY A 4 15.74 -15.23 5.84
CA GLY A 4 15.02 -16.06 6.83
C GLY A 4 15.17 -17.56 6.68
N ALA A 5 15.30 -18.26 7.80
CA ALA A 5 15.15 -19.71 7.87
C ALA A 5 13.71 -20.12 7.48
N PRO A 6 13.49 -21.30 6.86
CA PRO A 6 12.18 -21.77 6.42
C PRO A 6 11.14 -21.97 7.54
N ASP A 7 11.57 -21.97 8.81
CA ASP A 7 10.73 -22.18 10.00
C ASP A 7 10.25 -20.87 10.66
N GLY A 8 10.58 -19.72 10.08
CA GLY A 8 10.18 -18.41 10.59
C GLY A 8 10.97 -17.92 11.81
N SER A 9 12.02 -18.64 12.24
CA SER A 9 12.94 -18.16 13.27
C SER A 9 14.04 -17.27 12.65
N GLY A 10 14.07 -16.00 13.04
CA GLY A 10 15.30 -15.21 13.07
C GLY A 10 15.87 -14.65 11.77
N ALA A 11 15.11 -13.84 11.02
CA ALA A 11 15.73 -12.84 10.15
C ALA A 11 14.92 -11.55 10.02
N LEU A 12 15.63 -10.43 10.14
CA LEU A 12 15.09 -9.11 9.88
C LEU A 12 14.64 -9.02 8.42
N ARG A 13 13.35 -8.76 8.19
CA ARG A 13 12.83 -8.42 6.86
C ARG A 13 13.10 -6.95 6.58
N VAL A 14 13.63 -6.64 5.41
CA VAL A 14 13.89 -5.27 4.97
C VAL A 14 12.84 -4.89 3.94
N ILE A 15 11.87 -4.09 4.36
CA ILE A 15 10.78 -3.58 3.51
C ILE A 15 11.12 -2.15 3.09
N MET A 16 11.03 -1.85 1.80
CA MET A 16 11.24 -0.50 1.29
C MET A 16 9.92 0.26 1.25
N MET A 17 9.93 1.55 1.59
CA MET A 17 8.80 2.42 1.30
C MET A 17 8.75 2.71 -0.21
N CYS A 18 7.64 2.38 -0.87
CA CYS A 18 7.42 2.64 -2.29
C CYS A 18 6.58 3.91 -2.41
N GLU A 19 7.24 5.06 -2.46
CA GLU A 19 6.60 6.39 -2.46
C GLU A 19 7.11 7.31 -3.57
N LEU A 20 8.27 7.04 -4.16
CA LEU A 20 8.72 7.74 -5.35
C LEU A 20 8.17 7.01 -6.58
N PRO A 21 7.70 7.72 -7.63
CA PRO A 21 7.28 7.08 -8.88
C PRO A 21 8.34 6.15 -9.48
N SER A 22 9.63 6.48 -9.31
CA SER A 22 10.75 5.63 -9.73
C SER A 22 10.77 4.26 -9.03
N ASN A 23 10.30 4.15 -7.78
CA ASN A 23 10.22 2.88 -7.06
C ASN A 23 9.23 1.93 -7.73
N ALA A 24 8.06 2.43 -8.15
CA ALA A 24 7.05 1.65 -8.86
C ALA A 24 7.51 1.31 -10.28
N ILE A 25 8.05 2.29 -11.02
CA ILE A 25 8.52 2.09 -12.41
C ILE A 25 9.65 1.05 -12.49
N LEU A 26 10.56 1.07 -11.50
CA LEU A 26 11.70 0.14 -11.43
C LEU A 26 11.54 -0.91 -10.33
N ALA A 27 10.28 -1.27 -10.01
CA ALA A 27 9.95 -2.15 -8.89
C ALA A 27 10.77 -3.44 -8.89
N ASP A 28 10.90 -4.12 -10.03
CA ASP A 28 11.68 -5.35 -10.14
C ASP A 28 13.14 -5.15 -9.72
N GLN A 29 13.79 -4.04 -10.08
CA GLN A 29 15.19 -3.80 -9.72
C GLN A 29 15.34 -3.56 -8.22
N PHE A 30 14.42 -2.83 -7.60
CA PHE A 30 14.43 -2.63 -6.15
C PHE A 30 14.17 -3.94 -5.40
N LEU A 31 13.31 -4.81 -5.92
CA LEU A 31 12.96 -6.10 -5.30
C LEU A 31 14.12 -7.13 -5.30
N ASP A 32 15.22 -6.87 -6.01
CA ASP A 32 16.46 -7.64 -5.85
C ASP A 32 17.09 -7.43 -4.47
N TYR A 33 16.89 -6.25 -3.87
CA TYR A 33 17.49 -5.88 -2.59
C TYR A 33 16.54 -6.10 -1.42
N PHE A 34 15.25 -5.79 -1.61
CA PHE A 34 14.27 -5.75 -0.54
C PHE A 34 13.42 -7.03 -0.45
N ASP A 35 12.75 -7.21 0.69
CA ASP A 35 11.86 -8.34 0.96
C ASP A 35 10.40 -8.02 0.60
N GLY A 36 10.16 -6.80 0.13
CA GLY A 36 8.87 -6.31 -0.30
C GLY A 36 8.77 -4.80 -0.17
N PHE A 37 7.57 -4.29 -0.39
CA PHE A 37 7.26 -2.87 -0.31
C PHE A 37 6.16 -2.56 0.72
N SER A 38 6.26 -1.38 1.32
CA SER A 38 5.14 -0.66 1.93
C SER A 38 4.90 0.58 1.08
N ILE A 39 3.78 0.65 0.36
CA ILE A 39 3.44 1.81 -0.45
C ILE A 39 3.10 2.97 0.48
N GLY A 40 3.71 4.13 0.28
CA GLY A 40 3.30 5.39 0.92
C GLY A 40 2.38 6.16 -0.03
N SER A 41 1.05 5.98 0.07
CA SER A 41 0.09 6.52 -0.91
C SER A 41 0.14 8.05 -0.98
N ASN A 42 0.33 8.67 0.17
CA ASN A 42 0.43 10.11 0.36
C ASN A 42 1.47 10.76 -0.57
N ASP A 43 2.72 10.31 -0.45
CA ASP A 43 3.83 10.92 -1.17
C ASP A 43 3.92 10.40 -2.61
N LEU A 44 3.48 9.15 -2.86
CA LEU A 44 3.33 8.63 -4.21
C LEU A 44 2.35 9.47 -5.03
N THR A 45 1.19 9.81 -4.47
CA THR A 45 0.20 10.68 -5.13
C THR A 45 0.78 12.07 -5.36
N GLN A 46 1.41 12.65 -4.35
CA GLN A 46 1.99 13.98 -4.42
C GLN A 46 3.00 14.11 -5.58
N LEU A 47 3.93 13.16 -5.65
CA LEU A 47 4.99 13.16 -6.65
C LEU A 47 4.51 12.71 -8.04
N THR A 48 3.49 11.86 -8.11
CA THR A 48 2.91 11.42 -9.39
C THR A 48 2.11 12.53 -10.06
N LEU A 49 1.31 13.26 -9.28
CA LEU A 49 0.46 14.34 -9.78
C LEU A 49 1.19 15.68 -9.84
N GLY A 50 2.39 15.79 -9.26
CA GLY A 50 3.15 17.03 -9.19
C GLY A 50 2.45 18.10 -8.34
N LEU A 51 1.71 17.67 -7.32
CA LEU A 51 0.93 18.53 -6.43
C LEU A 51 1.65 18.70 -5.10
N ASP A 52 1.20 19.66 -4.30
CA ASP A 52 1.54 19.77 -2.88
C ASP A 52 0.22 19.72 -2.11
N ARG A 53 -0.01 18.66 -1.33
CA ARG A 53 -1.29 18.44 -0.63
C ARG A 53 -1.52 19.44 0.50
N ASP A 54 -0.45 20.05 1.00
CA ASP A 54 -0.51 21.05 2.07
C ASP A 54 -0.68 22.48 1.50
N SER A 55 -0.63 22.62 0.17
CA SER A 55 -0.85 23.89 -0.53
C SER A 55 -2.34 24.11 -0.79
N GLY A 56 -2.92 25.12 -0.11
CA GLY A 56 -4.31 25.51 -0.30
C GLY A 56 -4.70 25.97 -1.71
N LEU A 57 -3.73 26.12 -2.63
CA LEU A 57 -3.97 26.48 -4.03
C LEU A 57 -4.22 25.27 -4.93
N VAL A 58 -3.70 24.08 -4.59
CA VAL A 58 -3.71 22.90 -5.47
C VAL A 58 -4.14 21.60 -4.76
N ALA A 59 -4.41 21.65 -3.45
CA ALA A 59 -4.84 20.50 -2.66
C ALA A 59 -6.13 19.83 -3.18
N GLU A 60 -7.03 20.58 -3.82
CA GLU A 60 -8.27 20.01 -4.40
C GLU A 60 -8.00 18.96 -5.49
N GLY A 61 -6.83 18.98 -6.13
CA GLY A 61 -6.43 17.99 -7.13
C GLY A 61 -5.82 16.71 -6.55
N PHE A 62 -5.63 16.63 -5.23
CA PHE A 62 -5.04 15.46 -4.59
C PHE A 62 -6.08 14.35 -4.47
N ASP A 63 -5.94 13.29 -5.28
CA ASP A 63 -6.77 12.09 -5.18
C ASP A 63 -5.92 10.84 -5.42
N GLU A 64 -5.80 9.99 -4.40
CA GLU A 64 -5.04 8.73 -4.49
C GLU A 64 -5.69 7.70 -5.42
N ARG A 65 -6.93 7.94 -5.86
CA ARG A 65 -7.66 7.12 -6.85
C ARG A 65 -7.42 7.58 -8.28
N ASP A 66 -6.62 8.64 -8.49
CA ASP A 66 -6.29 9.12 -9.83
C ASP A 66 -5.72 7.98 -10.70
N PRO A 67 -6.10 7.87 -11.99
CA PRO A 67 -5.64 6.80 -12.87
C PRO A 67 -4.11 6.66 -12.95
N ALA A 68 -3.35 7.76 -12.91
CA ALA A 68 -1.90 7.72 -12.94
C ALA A 68 -1.32 7.11 -11.65
N VAL A 69 -1.90 7.46 -10.50
CA VAL A 69 -1.54 6.89 -9.20
C VAL A 69 -1.88 5.39 -9.17
N LYS A 70 -3.10 5.03 -9.56
CA LYS A 70 -3.53 3.62 -9.64
C LYS A 70 -2.65 2.80 -10.57
N ALA A 71 -2.17 3.35 -11.68
CA ALA A 71 -1.25 2.66 -12.57
C ALA A 71 0.09 2.32 -11.88
N LEU A 72 0.64 3.25 -11.09
CA LEU A 72 1.88 3.01 -10.33
C LEU A 72 1.66 2.02 -9.18
N LEU A 73 0.53 2.13 -8.47
CA LEU A 73 0.13 1.17 -7.44
C LEU A 73 0.02 -0.25 -8.01
N SER A 74 -0.71 -0.42 -9.12
CA SER A 74 -0.83 -1.71 -9.80
C SER A 74 0.52 -2.26 -10.25
N THR A 75 1.42 -1.39 -10.73
CA THR A 75 2.78 -1.79 -11.14
C THR A 75 3.58 -2.34 -9.95
N ALA A 76 3.59 -1.61 -8.83
CA ALA A 76 4.30 -2.03 -7.62
C ALA A 76 3.72 -3.32 -7.01
N ILE A 77 2.38 -3.41 -6.94
CA ILE A 77 1.68 -4.60 -6.43
C ILE A 77 1.98 -5.82 -7.30
N ALA A 78 1.82 -5.70 -8.62
CA ALA A 78 2.07 -6.80 -9.55
C ALA A 78 3.52 -7.30 -9.47
N ALA A 79 4.50 -6.40 -9.37
CA ALA A 79 5.92 -6.77 -9.24
C ALA A 79 6.20 -7.56 -7.95
N CYS A 80 5.68 -7.09 -6.80
CA CYS A 80 5.82 -7.82 -5.54
C CYS A 80 5.17 -9.21 -5.61
N LEU A 81 3.94 -9.30 -6.11
CA LEU A 81 3.22 -10.57 -6.24
C LEU A 81 3.92 -11.55 -7.19
N ALA A 82 4.39 -11.07 -8.34
CA ALA A 82 5.13 -11.89 -9.29
C ALA A 82 6.44 -12.46 -8.72
N ARG A 83 7.06 -11.75 -7.77
CA ARG A 83 8.29 -12.16 -7.08
C ARG A 83 8.06 -12.87 -5.75
N GLY A 84 6.80 -13.07 -5.34
CA GLY A 84 6.46 -13.63 -4.02
C GLY A 84 7.00 -12.80 -2.86
N LYS A 85 7.05 -11.47 -3.02
CA LYS A 85 7.56 -10.50 -2.07
C LYS A 85 6.41 -9.79 -1.37
N TYR A 86 6.66 -9.33 -0.14
CA TYR A 86 5.65 -8.65 0.65
C TYR A 86 5.14 -7.38 -0.05
N ILE A 87 3.84 -7.11 0.05
CA ILE A 87 3.26 -5.84 -0.36
C ILE A 87 2.20 -5.34 0.63
N GLY A 88 2.45 -4.17 1.20
CA GLY A 88 1.50 -3.44 2.02
C GLY A 88 1.32 -1.99 1.57
N ILE A 89 0.37 -1.29 2.18
CA ILE A 89 0.14 0.15 1.97
C ILE A 89 -0.10 0.87 3.30
N CYS A 90 0.50 2.05 3.39
CA CYS A 90 0.24 3.08 4.38
C CYS A 90 -0.08 4.40 3.65
N GLY A 91 -0.62 5.38 4.38
CA GLY A 91 -1.23 6.59 3.83
C GLY A 91 -2.76 6.65 3.98
N GLN A 92 -3.32 7.84 3.88
CA GLN A 92 -4.69 8.12 4.30
C GLN A 92 -5.75 7.56 3.34
N GLY A 93 -5.43 7.47 2.05
CA GLY A 93 -6.32 6.98 0.99
C GLY A 93 -7.22 5.79 1.36
N PRO A 94 -6.70 4.61 1.79
CA PRO A 94 -7.55 3.47 2.12
C PRO A 94 -8.41 3.65 3.39
N SER A 95 -8.08 4.64 4.25
CA SER A 95 -8.92 5.01 5.40
C SER A 95 -10.04 5.97 4.98
N ASP A 96 -9.73 6.92 4.11
CA ASP A 96 -10.65 7.99 3.66
C ASP A 96 -11.59 7.52 2.54
N HIS A 97 -11.15 6.51 1.77
CA HIS A 97 -11.83 6.02 0.58
C HIS A 97 -11.96 4.49 0.63
N ALA A 98 -13.10 4.01 1.12
CA ALA A 98 -13.28 2.58 1.25
C ALA A 98 -13.45 1.86 -0.12
N ASP A 99 -13.87 2.56 -1.18
CA ASP A 99 -13.84 2.03 -2.57
C ASP A 99 -12.40 1.80 -3.05
N PHE A 100 -11.47 2.64 -2.61
CA PHE A 100 -10.05 2.46 -2.86
C PHE A 100 -9.49 1.28 -2.07
N ALA A 101 -9.89 1.08 -0.81
CA ALA A 101 -9.52 -0.09 -0.01
C ALA A 101 -10.01 -1.41 -0.65
N GLU A 102 -11.24 -1.43 -1.17
CA GLU A 102 -11.76 -2.58 -1.92
C GLU A 102 -10.95 -2.85 -3.18
N TRP A 103 -10.67 -1.80 -3.97
CA TRP A 103 -9.85 -1.95 -5.17
C TRP A 103 -8.44 -2.48 -4.85
N LEU A 104 -7.81 -2.01 -3.77
CA LEU A 104 -6.50 -2.52 -3.32
C LEU A 104 -6.55 -4.01 -2.95
N MET A 105 -7.64 -4.47 -2.34
CA MET A 105 -7.86 -5.90 -2.10
C MET A 105 -8.01 -6.68 -3.40
N GLU A 106 -8.75 -6.15 -4.38
CA GLU A 106 -8.88 -6.77 -5.70
C GLU A 106 -7.54 -6.86 -6.44
N GLN A 107 -6.64 -5.89 -6.24
CA GLN A 107 -5.26 -5.95 -6.76
C GLN A 107 -4.39 -7.00 -6.07
N GLY A 108 -4.81 -7.53 -4.91
CA GLY A 108 -4.10 -8.57 -4.17
C GLY A 108 -3.11 -8.05 -3.14
N ILE A 109 -3.32 -6.85 -2.59
CA ILE A 109 -2.45 -6.35 -1.52
C ILE A 109 -2.52 -7.24 -0.27
N GLU A 110 -1.39 -7.49 0.39
CA GLU A 110 -1.37 -8.40 1.55
C GLU A 110 -1.80 -7.69 2.84
N SER A 111 -1.58 -6.38 2.96
CA SER A 111 -1.96 -5.63 4.16
C SER A 111 -2.23 -4.16 3.89
N MET A 112 -3.15 -3.60 4.69
CA MET A 112 -3.49 -2.18 4.69
C MET A 112 -3.38 -1.65 6.12
N SER A 113 -2.61 -0.58 6.29
CA SER A 113 -2.53 0.14 7.55
C SER A 113 -3.58 1.25 7.57
N LEU A 114 -4.57 1.17 8.46
CA LEU A 114 -5.69 2.11 8.53
C LEU A 114 -5.67 2.95 9.82
N ASN A 115 -6.38 4.07 9.81
CA ASN A 115 -6.60 4.85 11.03
C ASN A 115 -7.47 4.09 12.03
N PRO A 116 -7.24 4.26 13.35
CA PRO A 116 -8.04 3.61 14.40
C PRO A 116 -9.55 3.78 14.24
N ASP A 117 -9.98 5.00 13.89
CA ASP A 117 -11.41 5.33 13.83
C ASP A 117 -12.13 4.66 12.65
N THR A 118 -11.41 4.31 11.59
CA THR A 118 -11.99 3.71 10.37
C THR A 118 -11.77 2.19 10.28
N VAL A 119 -10.86 1.64 11.09
CA VAL A 119 -10.41 0.24 10.97
C VAL A 119 -11.56 -0.78 11.04
N VAL A 120 -12.53 -0.57 11.94
CA VAL A 120 -13.64 -1.50 12.17
C VAL A 120 -14.64 -1.45 11.02
N GLU A 121 -15.03 -0.25 10.59
CA GLU A 121 -15.99 -0.04 9.50
C GLU A 121 -15.44 -0.59 8.18
N THR A 122 -14.20 -0.23 7.85
CA THR A 122 -13.54 -0.74 6.64
C THR A 122 -13.43 -2.25 6.68
N TRP A 123 -13.03 -2.85 7.81
CA TRP A 123 -12.95 -4.31 7.93
C TRP A 123 -14.30 -5.01 7.74
N GLN A 124 -15.38 -4.50 8.34
CA GLN A 124 -16.73 -5.07 8.17
C GLN A 124 -17.20 -5.01 6.72
N ARG A 125 -16.91 -3.91 6.02
CA ARG A 125 -17.25 -3.74 4.62
C ARG A 125 -16.46 -4.70 3.73
N LEU A 126 -15.14 -4.75 3.93
CA LEU A 126 -14.26 -5.65 3.19
C LEU A 126 -14.63 -7.12 3.40
N ALA A 127 -15.02 -7.50 4.62
CA ALA A 127 -15.50 -8.84 4.94
C ALA A 127 -16.82 -9.19 4.25
N GLY A 128 -17.70 -8.21 4.01
CA GLY A 128 -18.96 -8.38 3.27
C GLY A 128 -18.78 -8.41 1.74
N SER A 129 -17.74 -7.76 1.22
CA SER A 129 -17.45 -7.65 -0.22
C SER A 129 -16.69 -8.86 -0.80
N VAL A 130 -16.27 -9.82 0.02
CA VAL A 130 -15.46 -10.98 -0.43
C VAL A 130 -16.26 -11.90 -1.36
N LYS A 131 -15.95 -11.85 -2.67
CA LYS A 131 -16.10 -13.04 -3.52
C LYS A 131 -15.03 -14.04 -3.10
N LEU A 132 -15.45 -15.28 -2.81
CA LEU A 132 -14.71 -16.43 -2.22
C LEU A 132 -13.31 -16.78 -2.77
N ALA A 133 -12.73 -16.03 -3.72
CA ALA A 133 -11.46 -16.32 -4.38
C ALA A 133 -10.36 -15.26 -4.17
N ALA A 134 -10.65 -14.06 -3.65
CA ALA A 134 -9.62 -13.04 -3.41
C ALA A 134 -9.00 -13.20 -2.01
N PRO A 135 -7.66 -13.09 -1.85
CA PRO A 135 -7.04 -13.09 -0.54
C PRO A 135 -7.52 -11.90 0.29
N VAL A 136 -7.84 -12.15 1.57
CA VAL A 136 -8.24 -11.09 2.49
C VAL A 136 -6.99 -10.35 2.95
N ALA A 137 -6.84 -9.08 2.55
CA ALA A 137 -5.77 -8.23 3.05
C ALA A 137 -5.85 -8.12 4.57
N LYS A 138 -4.71 -8.24 5.25
CA LYS A 138 -4.64 -8.00 6.68
C LYS A 138 -4.80 -6.51 6.96
N VAL A 139 -5.90 -6.13 7.58
CA VAL A 139 -6.09 -4.77 8.10
C VAL A 139 -5.30 -4.62 9.40
N ILE A 140 -4.46 -3.60 9.48
CA ILE A 140 -3.59 -3.30 10.62
C ILE A 140 -3.89 -1.88 11.09
N GLU A 141 -4.13 -1.70 12.38
CA GLU A 141 -4.29 -0.38 12.99
C GLU A 141 -2.96 0.36 13.05
N ARG A 142 -2.95 1.66 12.71
CA ARG A 142 -1.77 2.51 12.94
C ARG A 142 -1.57 2.77 14.42
N SER A 143 -0.35 2.52 14.90
CA SER A 143 0.08 3.03 16.20
C SER A 143 0.18 4.55 16.13
N ASN A 144 -0.46 5.26 17.06
CA ASN A 144 -0.21 6.69 17.24
C ASN A 144 1.26 6.91 17.61
N ALA A 145 2.03 7.59 16.76
CA ALA A 145 3.43 7.95 17.02
C ALA A 145 3.59 9.05 18.09
N ASN A 146 2.53 9.39 18.80
CA ASN A 146 2.52 10.40 19.87
C ASN A 146 2.49 9.71 21.24
N GLY A 147 3.62 9.12 21.62
CA GLY A 147 3.94 8.65 22.97
C GLY A 147 5.26 9.24 23.42
#